data_AF-A0A962UI54-F1
#
_entry.id   AF-A0A962UI54-F1
#
_cell.length_a   1.000
_cell.length_b   1.000
_cell.length_c   1.000
_cell.angle_alpha   90.00
_cell.angle_beta   90.00
_cell.angle_gamma   90.00
#
_symmetry.space_group_name_H-M   'P 1'
#
loop_
_entity.id
_entity.type
_entity.pdbx_description
1 polymer ?
#
loop_
_entity_poly.entity_id
_entity_poly.type
_entity_poly.pdbx_seq_one_letter_code
_entity_poly.pdbx_strand_id
1 'polypeptide(L)'
;IEPDIVIAATGYHTGLRSILGHLDVLDGSGVPKIHGDAQMDAYPGLWFTGMQPRLTGFFQLAGSTARKIALAIDRSLIFLRSGFVR
;
A
#
# COMPACT_ATOMS: atom_id res chain seq x y z
N ILE A 1 30.64 29.68 5.85
CA ILE A 1 30.60 28.63 4.80
C ILE A 1 29.38 28.92 3.96
N GLU A 2 29.53 29.09 2.65
CA GLU A 2 28.45 29.29 1.67
C GLU A 2 28.59 28.19 0.61
N PRO A 3 27.62 27.27 0.49
CA PRO A 3 27.73 26.16 -0.44
C PRO A 3 27.36 26.56 -1.87
N ASP A 4 28.10 26.08 -2.86
CA ASP A 4 27.74 26.25 -4.28
C ASP A 4 26.50 25.44 -4.66
N ILE A 5 26.31 24.27 -4.04
CA ILE A 5 25.23 23.32 -4.34
C ILE A 5 24.71 22.68 -3.05
N VAL A 6 23.39 22.49 -2.99
CA VAL A 6 22.70 21.75 -1.92
C VAL A 6 21.91 20.60 -2.52
N ILE A 7 22.08 19.39 -1.97
CA ILE A 7 21.25 18.22 -2.28
C ILE A 7 20.36 17.94 -1.07
N ALA A 8 19.06 18.18 -1.21
CA ALA A 8 18.08 17.85 -0.19
C ALA A 8 17.62 16.38 -0.32
N ALA A 9 18.31 15.47 0.37
CA ALA A 9 17.97 14.04 0.43
C ALA A 9 17.00 13.72 1.59
N THR A 10 15.97 14.53 1.78
CA THR A 10 15.07 14.49 2.95
C THR A 10 13.97 13.44 2.87
N GLY A 11 13.95 12.63 1.81
CA GLY A 11 12.90 11.65 1.55
C GLY A 11 11.64 12.25 0.92
N TYR A 12 10.57 11.44 0.89
CA TYR A 12 9.30 11.78 0.25
C TYR A 12 8.12 11.37 1.14
N HIS A 13 6.99 12.07 0.99
CA HIS A 13 5.71 11.63 1.53
C HIS A 13 4.97 10.72 0.54
N THR A 14 4.07 9.87 1.04
CA THR A 14 3.28 8.95 0.22
C THR A 14 2.25 9.67 -0.67
N GLY A 15 1.88 10.91 -0.35
CA GLY A 15 0.79 11.65 -1.00
C GLY A 15 -0.62 11.12 -0.67
N LEU A 16 -0.74 10.04 0.11
CA LEU A 16 -2.02 9.37 0.35
C LEU A 16 -2.94 10.15 1.30
N ARG A 17 -2.40 10.98 2.19
CA ARG A 17 -3.22 11.71 3.18
C ARG A 17 -4.29 12.59 2.54
N SER A 18 -4.02 13.21 1.39
CA SER A 18 -5.01 14.05 0.70
C SER A 18 -6.16 13.27 0.09
N ILE A 19 -5.95 11.98 -0.21
CA ILE A 19 -6.93 11.13 -0.89
C ILE A 19 -7.64 10.21 0.11
N LEU A 20 -6.89 9.64 1.05
CA LEU A 20 -7.34 8.58 1.95
C LEU A 20 -7.34 9.00 3.43
N GLY A 21 -6.98 10.24 3.77
CA GLY A 21 -6.84 10.67 5.17
C GLY A 21 -8.15 10.63 5.98
N HIS A 22 -9.29 10.56 5.30
CA HIS A 22 -10.60 10.38 5.92
C HIS A 22 -10.93 8.91 6.21
N LEU A 23 -10.18 7.98 5.61
CA LEU A 23 -10.25 6.55 5.90
C LEU A 23 -9.14 6.27 6.91
N ASP A 24 -9.46 5.64 8.04
CA ASP A 24 -8.49 5.32 9.12
C ASP A 24 -7.51 4.19 8.72
N VAL A 25 -6.94 4.28 7.52
CA VAL A 25 -6.11 3.28 6.85
C VAL A 25 -4.63 3.68 6.80
N LEU A 26 -4.30 4.92 7.20
CA LEU A 26 -2.94 5.46 7.23
C LEU A 26 -2.47 5.68 8.68
N ASP A 27 -1.18 5.51 8.93
CA ASP A 27 -0.54 5.77 10.21
C ASP A 27 -0.22 7.27 10.44
N GLY A 28 0.48 7.55 11.54
CA GLY A 28 0.95 8.90 11.91
C GLY A 28 1.95 9.53 10.92
N SER A 29 2.52 8.75 9.99
CA SER A 29 3.42 9.20 8.93
C SER A 29 2.74 9.28 7.56
N GLY A 30 1.51 8.77 7.42
CA GLY A 30 0.75 8.76 6.17
C GLY A 30 1.02 7.51 5.34
N VAL A 31 1.60 6.49 5.97
CA VAL A 31 1.89 5.19 5.37
C VAL A 31 0.71 4.25 5.64
N PRO A 32 0.33 3.39 4.68
CA PRO A 32 -0.71 2.39 4.91
C PRO A 32 -0.44 1.52 6.15
N LYS A 33 -1.46 1.26 6.96
CA LYS A 33 -1.37 0.37 8.13
C LYS A 33 -1.22 -1.11 7.75
N ILE A 34 -1.68 -1.47 6.54
CA ILE A 34 -1.61 -2.83 5.98
C ILE A 34 -0.90 -2.80 4.61
N HIS A 35 -0.32 -3.93 4.21
CA HIS A 35 0.38 -4.08 2.93
C HIS A 35 0.16 -5.46 2.31
N GLY A 36 0.34 -5.57 1.00
CA GLY A 36 0.20 -6.84 0.28
C GLY A 36 -1.23 -7.33 0.29
N ASP A 37 -1.42 -8.62 0.52
CA ASP A 37 -2.72 -9.29 0.54
C ASP A 37 -3.47 -9.16 1.88
N ALA A 38 -2.91 -8.45 2.85
CA ALA A 38 -3.63 -8.10 4.07
C ALA A 38 -4.90 -7.30 3.75
N GLN A 39 -5.92 -7.47 4.59
CA GLN A 39 -7.24 -6.84 4.43
C GLN A 39 -7.64 -6.14 5.72
N MET A 40 -8.38 -5.04 5.57
CA MET A 40 -9.07 -4.38 6.68
C MET A 40 -10.55 -4.72 6.58
N ASP A 41 -11.15 -5.21 7.67
CA ASP A 41 -12.57 -5.59 7.71
C ASP A 41 -13.51 -4.45 7.31
N ALA A 42 -13.14 -3.21 7.66
CA ALA A 42 -13.90 -2.01 7.31
C ALA A 42 -13.81 -1.64 5.82
N TYR A 43 -12.78 -2.10 5.11
CA TYR A 43 -12.48 -1.74 3.73
C TYR A 43 -12.08 -2.98 2.91
N PRO A 44 -12.99 -3.97 2.75
CA PRO A 44 -12.72 -5.13 1.92
C PRO A 44 -12.47 -4.67 0.48
N GLY A 45 -11.44 -5.21 -0.14
CA GLY A 45 -11.04 -4.84 -1.50
C GLY A 45 -10.08 -3.65 -1.60
N LEU A 46 -9.65 -3.07 -0.48
CA LEU A 46 -8.56 -2.10 -0.46
C LEU A 46 -7.23 -2.79 -0.13
N TRP A 47 -6.26 -2.68 -1.02
CA TRP A 47 -4.90 -3.20 -0.83
C TRP A 47 -3.86 -2.12 -1.11
N PHE A 48 -2.69 -2.27 -0.50
CA PHE A 48 -1.57 -1.36 -0.68
C PHE A 48 -0.32 -2.12 -1.10
N THR A 49 0.37 -1.59 -2.12
CA THR A 49 1.67 -2.08 -2.59
C THR A 49 2.67 -0.94 -2.62
N GLY A 50 3.95 -1.27 -2.47
CA GLY A 50 5.00 -0.26 -2.27
C GLY A 50 4.88 0.46 -0.92
N MET A 51 5.57 1.61 -0.80
CA MET A 51 5.56 2.49 0.38
C MET A 51 6.00 1.83 1.70
N GLN A 52 6.55 0.62 1.64
CA GLN A 52 7.11 -0.09 2.78
C GLN A 52 8.61 -0.28 2.60
N PRO A 53 9.45 0.50 3.30
CA PRO A 53 10.89 0.29 3.28
C PRO A 53 11.22 -1.07 3.88
N ARG A 54 12.00 -1.86 3.15
CA ARG A 54 12.55 -3.14 3.63
C ARG A 54 13.99 -3.29 3.18
N LEU A 55 14.78 -4.01 3.97
CA LEU A 55 16.20 -4.27 3.70
C LEU A 55 16.44 -4.97 2.36
N THR A 56 15.49 -5.79 1.89
CA THR A 56 15.57 -6.49 0.61
C THR A 56 15.40 -5.60 -0.61
N GLY A 57 15.08 -4.32 -0.43
CA GLY A 57 14.82 -3.37 -1.52
C GLY A 57 13.36 -3.37 -1.98
N PHE A 58 12.94 -2.22 -2.52
CA PHE A 58 11.55 -1.98 -2.96
C PHE A 58 11.18 -2.80 -4.21
N PHE A 59 12.12 -2.99 -5.15
CA PHE A 59 11.83 -3.60 -6.45
C PHE A 59 11.55 -5.11 -6.35
N GLN A 60 12.36 -5.85 -5.58
CA GLN A 60 12.14 -7.28 -5.34
C GLN A 60 10.78 -7.52 -4.69
N LEU A 61 10.40 -6.65 -3.75
CA LEU A 61 9.13 -6.77 -3.04
C LEU A 61 7.94 -6.38 -3.90
N ALA A 62 8.07 -5.39 -4.78
CA ALA A 62 6.98 -4.94 -5.64
C ALA A 62 6.38 -6.11 -6.44
N GLY A 63 7.23 -6.95 -7.04
CA GLY A 63 6.77 -8.12 -7.79
C GLY A 63 6.05 -9.15 -6.91
N SER A 64 6.61 -9.48 -5.74
CA SER A 64 6.00 -10.44 -4.82
C SER A 64 4.67 -9.93 -4.25
N THR A 65 4.64 -8.68 -3.79
CA THR A 65 3.45 -8.01 -3.23
C THR A 65 2.35 -7.89 -4.27
N ALA A 66 2.68 -7.50 -5.51
CA ALA A 66 1.71 -7.44 -6.60
C ALA A 66 1.09 -8.82 -6.88
N ARG A 67 1.90 -9.89 -6.90
CA ARG A 67 1.39 -11.25 -7.11
C ARG A 67 0.44 -11.69 -5.99
N LYS A 68 0.76 -11.37 -4.74
CA LYS A 68 -0.12 -11.67 -3.59
C LYS A 68 -1.46 -10.94 -3.69
N ILE A 69 -1.44 -9.65 -4.03
CA ILE A 69 -2.64 -8.84 -4.23
C ILE A 69 -3.48 -9.40 -5.38
N ALA A 70 -2.87 -9.74 -6.52
CA ALA A 70 -3.58 -10.32 -7.66
C ALA A 70 -4.29 -11.63 -7.29
N LEU A 71 -3.64 -12.51 -6.52
CA LEU A 71 -4.26 -13.74 -6.01
C LEU A 71 -5.39 -13.45 -5.02
N ALA A 72 -5.28 -12.40 -4.21
CA ALA A 72 -6.35 -11.98 -3.30
C ALA A 72 -7.57 -11.46 -4.07
N ILE A 73 -7.35 -10.68 -5.14
CA ILE A 73 -8.40 -10.20 -6.04
C ILE A 73 -9.07 -11.38 -6.75
N ASP A 74 -8.31 -12.33 -7.30
CA ASP A 74 -8.88 -13.49 -7.97
C ASP A 74 -9.78 -14.30 -7.02
N ARG A 75 -9.30 -14.56 -5.79
CA ARG A 75 -10.11 -15.24 -4.77
C ARG A 75 -11.38 -14.47 -4.40
N SER A 76 -11.32 -13.13 -4.29
CA SER A 76 -12.51 -12.34 -3.97
C SER A 76 -13.50 -12.28 -5.13
N LEU A 77 -13.03 -12.23 -6.37
CA LEU A 77 -13.88 -12.29 -7.57
C LEU A 77 -14.53 -13.66 -7.73
N ILE A 78 -13.81 -14.75 -7.45
CA ILE A 78 -14.38 -16.10 -7.40
C ILE A 78 -15.48 -16.16 -6.34
N PHE A 79 -15.26 -15.60 -5.14
CA PHE A 79 -16.28 -15.54 -4.11
C PHE A 79 -17.54 -14.77 -4.57
N LEU A 80 -17.36 -13.57 -5.15
CA LEU A 80 -18.46 -12.76 -5.68
C LEU A 80 -19.22 -13.44 -6.83
N ARG A 81 -18.53 -14.20 -7.68
CA ARG A 81 -19.13 -14.96 -8.79
C ARG A 81 -19.81 -16.26 -8.36
N SER A 82 -19.39 -16.84 -7.23
CA SER A 82 -19.87 -18.14 -6.74
C SER A 82 -21.07 -18.02 -5.82
N GLY A 83 -21.51 -16.81 -5.43
CA GLY A 83 -22.67 -16.67 -4.55
C GLY A 83 -23.05 -15.25 -4.19
N PHE A 84 -23.87 -14.63 -5.05
CA PHE A 84 -24.99 -13.82 -4.57
C PHE A 84 -26.03 -14.76 -3.95
N VAL A 85 -25.78 -15.22 -2.72
CA VAL A 85 -26.81 -15.65 -1.74
C VAL A 85 -26.25 -15.41 -0.33
N ARG A 86 -26.44 -14.19 0.18
CA ARG A 86 -27.01 -13.93 1.51
C ARG A 86 -27.27 -12.43 1.68
#